data_AF-A0A370X9D9-F1
#
_entry.id   AF-A0A370X9D9-F1
#
_cell.length_a   1.000
_cell.length_b   1.000
_cell.length_c   1.000
_cell.angle_alpha   90.00
_cell.angle_beta   90.00
_cell.angle_gamma   90.00
#
_symmetry.space_group_name_H-M   'P 1'
#
loop_
_entity.id
_entity.type
_entity.pdbx_description
1 polymer ?
#
loop_
_entity_poly.entity_id
_entity_poly.type
_entity_poly.pdbx_seq_one_letter_code
_entity_poly.pdbx_strand_id
1 'polypeptide(L)'
;MNNVHDLINPPGYLLSQNGYEDLQTIRDKLQLMGQLAGTASTPGDSKAVLLLPRVLIGEFFIDLSVQLSRVLDAVEYYAEHVNRVPPH
;
A
#
# COMPACT_ATOMS: atom_id res chain seq x y z
N MET A 1 2.86 26.41 22.10
CA MET A 1 1.50 26.90 21.77
C MET A 1 1.08 26.20 20.50
N ASN A 2 0.17 25.23 20.62
CA ASN A 2 -0.33 24.43 19.50
C ASN A 2 -1.42 25.24 18.80
N ASN A 3 -1.17 25.67 17.57
CA ASN A 3 -2.16 26.39 16.79
C ASN A 3 -3.12 25.38 16.14
N VAL A 4 -4.37 25.46 16.56
CA VAL A 4 -5.52 24.70 16.04
C VAL A 4 -5.78 25.01 14.55
N HIS A 5 -5.11 26.03 14.00
CA HIS A 5 -5.12 26.34 12.56
C HIS A 5 -4.37 25.32 11.68
N ASP A 6 -3.53 24.44 12.24
CA ASP A 6 -2.91 23.34 11.48
C ASP A 6 -3.84 22.11 11.29
N LEU A 7 -5.00 22.08 11.94
CA LEU A 7 -5.94 20.95 11.86
C LEU A 7 -7.01 21.08 10.76
N ILE A 8 -7.15 22.25 10.12
CA ILE A 8 -8.23 22.50 9.15
C ILE A 8 -7.69 23.28 7.94
N ASN A 9 -6.74 22.69 7.24
CA ASN A 9 -6.35 23.13 5.89
C ASN A 9 -6.30 21.88 4.99
N PRO A 10 -7.30 21.58 4.14
CA PRO A 10 -7.15 20.52 3.16
C PRO A 10 -6.36 21.08 1.95
N PRO A 11 -5.19 20.52 1.58
CA PRO A 11 -4.87 19.09 1.55
C PRO A 11 -3.67 18.73 2.44
N GLY A 12 -3.85 18.76 3.77
CA GLY A 12 -2.81 18.41 4.75
C GLY A 12 -2.63 16.91 5.03
N TYR A 13 -3.03 16.00 4.13
CA TYR A 13 -2.78 14.55 4.28
C TYR A 13 -1.43 14.13 3.68
N LEU A 14 -0.39 14.95 3.85
CA LEU A 14 0.97 14.50 3.57
C LEU A 14 1.35 13.53 4.70
N LEU A 15 1.52 12.25 4.35
CA LEU A 15 2.15 11.30 5.25
C LEU A 15 3.49 11.90 5.71
N SER A 16 3.80 11.77 7.00
CA SER A 16 5.17 12.01 7.44
C SER A 16 6.09 11.12 6.62
N GLN A 17 7.32 11.54 6.34
CA GLN A 17 8.27 10.75 5.57
C GLN A 17 8.38 9.30 6.11
N ASN A 18 8.46 9.17 7.44
CA ASN A 18 8.49 7.87 8.10
C ASN A 18 7.21 7.05 7.83
N GLY A 19 6.03 7.68 7.87
CA GLY A 19 4.77 7.01 7.58
C GLY A 19 4.63 6.59 6.11
N TYR A 20 5.21 7.35 5.19
CA TYR A 20 5.28 6.99 3.78
C TYR A 20 6.19 5.77 3.55
N GLU A 21 7.39 5.78 4.12
CA GLU A 21 8.36 4.66 4.06
C GLU A 21 7.81 3.37 4.70
N ASP A 22 7.10 3.50 5.83
CA ASP A 22 6.44 2.38 6.48
C ASP A 22 5.35 1.76 5.60
N LEU A 23 4.54 2.59 4.94
CA LEU A 23 3.48 2.13 4.03
C LEU A 23 4.06 1.50 2.75
N GLN A 24 5.16 2.03 2.20
CA GLN A 24 5.91 1.37 1.13
C GLN A 24 6.39 -0.02 1.56
N THR A 25 6.96 -0.12 2.77
CA THR A 25 7.40 -1.40 3.33
C THR A 25 6.25 -2.39 3.51
N ILE A 26 5.07 -1.92 3.95
CA ILE A 26 3.87 -2.74 4.07
C ILE A 26 3.39 -3.22 2.70
N ARG A 27 3.36 -2.35 1.69
CA ARG A 27 3.01 -2.70 0.30
C ARG A 27 3.89 -3.82 -0.22
N ASP A 28 5.20 -3.72 -0.01
CA ASP A 28 6.18 -4.68 -0.52
C ASP A 28 6.05 -6.05 0.18
N LYS A 29 5.81 -6.03 1.51
CA LYS A 29 5.52 -7.26 2.27
C LYS A 29 4.24 -7.94 1.81
N LEU A 30 3.17 -7.18 1.54
CA LEU A 30 1.93 -7.70 0.98
C LEU A 30 2.16 -8.37 -0.37
N GLN A 31 2.93 -7.72 -1.26
CA GLN A 31 3.27 -8.30 -2.56
C GLN A 31 4.04 -9.62 -2.42
N LEU A 32 5.03 -9.65 -1.53
CA LEU A 32 5.81 -10.86 -1.24
C LEU A 32 4.94 -11.99 -0.69
N MET A 33 4.04 -11.69 0.26
CA MET A 33 3.11 -12.69 0.81
C MET A 33 2.19 -13.27 -0.28
N GLY A 34 1.72 -12.43 -1.20
CA GLY A 34 0.94 -12.86 -2.36
C GLY A 34 1.70 -13.85 -3.26
N GLN A 35 2.96 -13.53 -3.58
CA GLN A 35 3.82 -14.39 -4.39
C GLN A 35 4.16 -15.72 -3.70
N LEU A 36 4.44 -15.70 -2.40
CA LEU A 36 4.72 -16.90 -1.60
C LEU A 36 3.51 -17.82 -1.48
N ALA A 37 2.31 -17.24 -1.44
CA ALA A 37 1.08 -18.00 -1.46
C ALA A 37 0.86 -18.66 -2.84
N GLY A 38 1.11 -17.94 -3.95
CA GLY A 38 0.88 -18.45 -5.32
C GLY A 38 1.91 -19.45 -5.86
N THR A 39 3.15 -19.44 -5.37
CA THR A 39 4.28 -20.22 -5.97
C THR A 39 4.43 -21.67 -5.49
N ALA A 40 3.63 -22.13 -4.52
CA ALA A 40 3.88 -23.43 -3.88
C ALA A 40 3.13 -24.61 -4.47
N SER A 41 2.95 -24.62 -5.78
CA SER A 41 2.39 -25.78 -6.48
C SER A 41 3.53 -26.68 -6.92
N THR A 42 4.05 -27.52 -6.02
CA THR A 42 4.85 -28.68 -6.44
C THR A 42 3.90 -29.79 -6.89
N PRO A 43 3.96 -30.26 -8.15
CA PRO A 43 3.15 -31.37 -8.61
C PRO A 43 3.47 -32.63 -7.80
N GLY A 44 2.48 -33.17 -7.10
CA GLY A 44 2.62 -34.41 -6.30
C GLY A 44 2.34 -34.26 -4.81
N ASP A 45 2.12 -33.06 -4.28
CA ASP A 45 1.81 -32.88 -2.87
C ASP A 45 0.33 -33.22 -2.57
N SER A 46 0.10 -34.09 -1.59
CA SER A 46 -1.22 -34.63 -1.17
C SER A 46 -2.15 -33.55 -0.55
N LYS A 47 -1.84 -32.26 -0.76
CA LYS A 47 -2.46 -31.07 -0.20
C LYS A 47 -3.28 -30.28 -1.23
N ALA A 48 -3.70 -30.91 -2.32
CA ALA A 48 -4.50 -30.26 -3.36
C ALA A 48 -5.78 -29.58 -2.82
N VAL A 49 -6.34 -30.09 -1.71
CA VAL A 49 -7.48 -29.48 -1.00
C VAL A 49 -7.20 -28.05 -0.50
N LEU A 50 -5.94 -27.73 -0.18
CA LEU A 50 -5.54 -26.42 0.33
C LEU A 50 -4.99 -25.49 -0.76
N LEU A 51 -4.90 -25.94 -2.02
CA LEU A 51 -4.43 -25.11 -3.14
C LEU A 51 -5.35 -23.91 -3.35
N LEU A 52 -6.66 -24.14 -3.48
CA LEU A 52 -7.63 -23.07 -3.74
C LEU A 52 -7.64 -22.01 -2.62
N PRO A 53 -7.79 -22.37 -1.33
CA PRO A 53 -7.70 -21.38 -0.25
C PRO A 53 -6.38 -20.60 -0.25
N ARG A 54 -5.26 -21.27 -0.54
CA ARG A 54 -3.94 -20.64 -0.56
C ARG A 54 -3.81 -19.64 -1.71
N VAL A 55 -4.30 -19.98 -2.90
CA VAL A 55 -4.31 -19.06 -4.04
C VAL A 55 -5.16 -17.82 -3.73
N LEU A 56 -6.35 -18.00 -3.15
CA LEU A 56 -7.22 -16.88 -2.78
C LEU A 56 -6.59 -15.95 -1.74
N ILE A 57 -5.88 -16.50 -0.75
CA ILE A 57 -5.09 -15.71 0.21
C ILE A 57 -3.98 -14.93 -0.52
N GLY A 58 -3.33 -15.56 -1.50
CA GLY A 58 -2.31 -14.91 -2.31
C GLY A 58 -2.86 -13.73 -3.10
N GLU A 59 -3.97 -13.94 -3.81
CA GLU A 59 -4.67 -12.88 -4.55
C GLU A 59 -5.08 -11.73 -3.63
N PHE A 60 -5.63 -12.04 -2.45
CA PHE A 60 -5.99 -11.02 -1.46
C PHE A 60 -4.80 -10.13 -1.06
N PHE A 61 -3.63 -10.71 -0.80
CA PHE A 61 -2.44 -9.92 -0.46
C PHE A 61 -1.93 -9.08 -1.64
N ILE A 62 -2.00 -9.60 -2.87
CA ILE A 62 -1.66 -8.83 -4.07
C ILE A 62 -2.62 -7.65 -4.24
N ASP A 63 -3.92 -7.86 -4.10
CA ASP A 63 -4.93 -6.81 -4.25
C ASP A 63 -4.74 -5.69 -3.22
N LEU A 64 -4.44 -6.03 -1.97
CA LEU A 64 -4.12 -5.05 -0.94
C LEU A 64 -2.83 -4.27 -1.27
N SER A 65 -1.81 -4.94 -1.78
CA SER A 65 -0.57 -4.29 -2.22
C SER A 65 -0.85 -3.29 -3.35
N VAL A 66 -1.65 -3.67 -4.34
CA VAL A 66 -2.03 -2.79 -5.46
C VAL A 66 -2.83 -1.58 -4.98
N GLN A 67 -3.80 -1.79 -4.07
CA GLN A 67 -4.57 -0.70 -3.49
C GLN A 67 -3.67 0.29 -2.74
N LEU A 68 -2.72 -0.23 -1.95
CA LEU A 68 -1.78 0.61 -1.21
C LEU A 68 -0.82 1.35 -2.14
N SER A 69 -0.38 0.73 -3.25
CA SER A 69 0.41 1.41 -4.28
C SER A 69 -0.31 2.63 -4.84
N ARG A 70 -1.60 2.51 -5.17
CA ARG A 70 -2.40 3.65 -5.69
C ARG A 70 -2.51 4.80 -4.69
N VAL A 71 -2.59 4.49 -3.39
CA VAL A 71 -2.60 5.52 -2.34
C VAL A 71 -1.25 6.20 -2.25
N LEU A 72 -0.15 5.44 -2.28
CA LEU A 72 1.22 5.99 -2.28
C LEU A 72 1.46 6.87 -3.51
N ASP A 73 1.05 6.44 -4.70
CA ASP A 73 1.15 7.21 -5.95
C ASP A 73 0.37 8.53 -5.85
N ALA A 74 -0.82 8.50 -5.24
CA ALA A 74 -1.62 9.71 -5.02
C ALA A 74 -0.92 10.67 -4.05
N VAL A 75 -0.35 10.15 -2.95
CA VAL A 75 0.39 10.98 -1.98
C VAL A 75 1.60 11.63 -2.63
N GLU A 76 2.38 10.88 -3.41
CA GLU A 76 3.54 11.39 -4.15
C GLU A 76 3.13 12.47 -5.15
N TYR A 77 2.07 12.22 -5.93
CA TYR A 77 1.52 13.20 -6.86
C TYR A 77 1.14 14.51 -6.16
N TYR A 78 0.41 14.45 -5.04
CA TYR A 78 0.03 15.65 -4.30
C TYR A 78 1.25 16.36 -3.68
N ALA A 79 2.23 15.62 -3.16
CA ALA A 79 3.47 16.20 -2.62
C ALA A 79 4.22 17.05 -3.66
N GLU A 80 4.31 16.58 -4.90
CA GLU A 80 4.97 17.29 -5.99
C GLU A 80 4.20 18.52 -6.49
N HIS A 81 2.86 18.48 -6.41
CA HIS A 81 1.99 19.49 -7.04
C HIS A 81 1.46 20.56 -6.09
N VAL A 82 1.55 20.37 -4.76
CA VAL A 82 1.16 21.37 -3.75
C VAL A 82 1.96 22.67 -3.87
N ASN A 83 3.20 22.64 -4.37
CA ASN A 83 4.03 23.84 -4.58
C ASN A 83 3.70 24.64 -5.87
N ARG A 84 2.69 24.25 -6.66
CA ARG A 84 2.35 24.92 -7.94
C ARG A 84 1.14 25.86 -7.86
N VAL A 85 0.54 26.06 -6.69
CA VAL A 85 -0.57 27.00 -6.53
C VAL A 85 0.00 28.42 -6.34
N PRO A 86 -0.21 29.37 -7.27
CA PRO A 86 0.28 30.72 -7.11
C PRO A 86 -0.46 31.41 -5.95
N PRO A 87 0.25 32.20 -5.11
CA PRO A 87 -0.41 33.01 -4.10
C PRO A 87 -1.25 34.08 -4.82
N HIS A 88 -2.55 34.13 -4.49
CA HIS A 88 -3.43 35.23 -4.88
C HIS A 88 -3.11 36.49 -4.06
#